data_AF-A0A7C9J5T5-F1
#
_entry.id   AF-A0A7C9J5T5-F1
#
_cell.length_a   1.000
_cell.length_b   1.000
_cell.length_c   1.000
_cell.angle_alpha   90.00
_cell.angle_beta   90.00
_cell.angle_gamma   90.00
#
_symmetry.space_group_name_H-M   'P 1'
#
loop_
_entity.id
_entity.type
_entity.pdbx_description
1 polymer ?
#
loop_
_entity_poly.entity_id
_entity_poly.type
_entity_poly.pdbx_seq_one_letter_code
_entity_poly.pdbx_strand_id
1 'polypeptide(L)'
;MSNPPRPADDALAQRARRIKNSLADLNARIARLSIFLQLPLDTEAQLQQIVERTHPLFRLHDGQPAGAAAGGQQRQRQALEELRGLLVLRCKVMANLLSNLGLELTGQIANQAEDHLDRLGFKPGADGFRLLPRTEP
;
A
#
# COMPACT_ATOMS: atom_id res chain seq x y z
N MET A 1 -26.92 -18.26 -27.52
CA MET A 1 -27.50 -18.34 -26.17
C MET A 1 -26.34 -18.36 -25.19
N SER A 2 -26.09 -17.26 -24.49
CA SER A 2 -24.98 -17.18 -23.53
C SER A 2 -25.31 -18.03 -22.30
N ASN A 3 -24.42 -18.96 -21.97
CA ASN A 3 -24.55 -19.80 -20.78
C ASN A 3 -24.47 -18.88 -19.54
N PRO A 4 -25.36 -19.00 -18.53
CA PRO A 4 -25.22 -18.21 -17.32
C PRO A 4 -23.88 -18.53 -16.63
N PRO A 5 -23.22 -17.53 -16.02
CA PRO A 5 -21.98 -17.76 -15.27
C PRO A 5 -22.23 -18.79 -14.17
N ARG A 6 -21.25 -19.67 -13.93
CA ARG A 6 -21.39 -20.70 -12.91
C ARG A 6 -21.26 -20.05 -11.52
N PRO A 7 -21.96 -20.54 -10.49
CA PRO A 7 -21.88 -19.97 -9.13
C PRO A 7 -20.46 -19.86 -8.56
N ALA A 8 -19.54 -20.75 -8.97
CA ALA A 8 -18.14 -20.72 -8.57
C ALA A 8 -17.36 -19.55 -9.19
N ASP A 9 -17.69 -19.18 -10.43
CA ASP A 9 -17.06 -18.06 -11.14
C ASP A 9 -17.49 -16.73 -10.51
N ASP A 10 -18.76 -16.63 -10.11
CA ASP A 10 -19.31 -15.46 -9.40
C ASP A 10 -18.66 -15.28 -8.01
N ALA A 11 -18.44 -16.38 -7.27
CA ALA A 11 -17.79 -16.35 -5.97
C ALA A 11 -16.32 -15.89 -6.07
N LEU A 12 -15.59 -16.36 -7.09
CA LEU A 12 -14.22 -15.93 -7.36
C LEU A 12 -14.17 -14.46 -7.76
N ALA A 13 -15.07 -14.01 -8.64
CA ALA A 13 -15.16 -12.62 -9.06
C ALA A 13 -15.47 -11.68 -7.88
N GLN A 14 -16.40 -12.07 -7.00
CA GLN A 14 -16.73 -11.30 -5.81
C GLN A 14 -15.54 -11.25 -4.82
N ARG A 15 -14.80 -12.36 -4.66
CA ARG A 15 -13.58 -12.39 -3.84
C ARG A 15 -12.51 -11.46 -4.41
N ALA A 16 -12.24 -11.53 -5.71
CA ALA A 16 -11.27 -10.65 -6.38
C ALA A 16 -11.64 -9.17 -6.22
N ARG A 17 -12.93 -8.84 -6.37
CA ARG A 17 -13.42 -7.46 -6.19
C ARG A 17 -13.23 -6.94 -4.76
N ARG A 18 -13.48 -7.78 -3.75
CA ARG A 18 -13.23 -7.43 -2.33
C ARG A 18 -11.75 -7.17 -2.08
N ILE A 19 -10.88 -8.08 -2.53
CA ILE A 19 -9.43 -7.94 -2.42
C ILE A 19 -8.96 -6.63 -3.05
N LYS A 20 -9.40 -6.36 -4.28
CA LYS A 20 -9.08 -5.12 -5.00
C LYS A 20 -9.48 -3.88 -4.23
N ASN A 21 -10.70 -3.83 -3.70
CA ASN A 21 -11.16 -2.68 -2.91
C ASN A 21 -10.31 -2.50 -1.64
N SER A 22 -10.03 -3.58 -0.91
CA SER A 22 -9.17 -3.52 0.28
C SER A 22 -7.73 -3.08 -0.05
N LEU A 23 -7.18 -3.52 -1.18
CA LEU A 23 -5.86 -3.08 -1.65
C LEU A 23 -5.87 -1.59 -2.04
N ALA A 24 -6.92 -1.14 -2.72
CA ALA A 24 -7.08 0.26 -3.10
C ALA A 24 -7.19 1.19 -1.88
N ASP A 25 -7.97 0.80 -0.87
CA ASP A 25 -8.09 1.55 0.39
C ASP A 25 -6.75 1.60 1.15
N LEU A 26 -6.04 0.46 1.20
CA LEU A 26 -4.72 0.35 1.79
C LEU A 26 -3.71 1.28 1.10
N ASN A 27 -3.64 1.23 -0.23
CA ASN A 27 -2.76 2.08 -1.03
C ASN A 27 -3.08 3.56 -0.83
N ALA A 28 -4.36 3.94 -0.80
CA ALA A 28 -4.78 5.32 -0.59
C ALA A 28 -4.40 5.82 0.81
N ARG A 29 -4.46 4.95 1.83
CA ARG A 29 -4.00 5.30 3.18
C ARG A 29 -2.48 5.50 3.23
N ILE A 30 -1.70 4.63 2.58
CA ILE A 30 -0.24 4.76 2.48
C ILE A 30 0.11 6.09 1.79
N ALA A 31 -0.51 6.40 0.65
CA ALA A 31 -0.27 7.64 -0.11
C ALA A 31 -0.62 8.91 0.69
N ARG A 32 -1.69 8.89 1.48
CA ARG A 32 -2.04 10.02 2.36
C ARG A 32 -1.03 10.19 3.49
N LEU A 33 -0.56 9.09 4.09
CA LEU A 33 0.43 9.12 5.16
C LEU A 33 1.80 9.59 4.66
N SER A 34 2.23 9.14 3.47
CA SER A 34 3.49 9.58 2.85
C SER A 34 3.49 11.09 2.59
N ILE A 35 2.38 11.63 2.07
CA ILE A 35 2.19 13.08 1.90
C ILE A 35 2.18 13.81 3.25
N PHE A 36 1.41 13.32 4.23
CA PHE A 36 1.33 13.94 5.56
C PHE A 36 2.69 14.01 6.27
N LEU A 37 3.52 12.97 6.12
CA LEU A 37 4.85 12.87 6.70
C LEU A 37 5.93 13.54 5.82
N GLN A 38 5.56 14.06 4.65
CA GLN A 38 6.48 14.59 3.63
C GLN A 38 7.60 13.59 3.30
N LEU A 39 7.25 12.31 3.26
CA LEU A 39 8.18 11.21 3.06
C LEU A 39 7.87 10.55 1.71
N PRO A 40 8.59 10.90 0.63
CA PRO A 40 8.41 10.24 -0.64
C PRO A 40 8.81 8.77 -0.54
N LEU A 41 8.05 7.91 -1.22
CA LEU A 41 8.27 6.46 -1.25
C LEU A 41 8.84 6.03 -2.61
N ASP A 42 9.69 6.87 -3.20
CA ASP A 42 10.11 6.73 -4.60
C ASP A 42 11.15 5.63 -4.80
N THR A 43 11.82 5.20 -3.73
CA THR A 43 12.94 4.25 -3.79
C THR A 43 12.78 3.09 -2.81
N GLU A 44 13.19 1.90 -3.24
CA GLU A 44 13.20 0.70 -2.39
C GLU A 44 14.02 0.91 -1.10
N ALA A 45 15.14 1.64 -1.19
CA ALA A 45 15.98 1.97 -0.04
C ALA A 45 15.21 2.78 1.03
N GLN A 46 14.40 3.76 0.63
CA GLN A 46 13.56 4.52 1.56
C GLN A 46 12.49 3.64 2.21
N LEU A 47 11.82 2.80 1.42
CA LEU A 47 10.85 1.84 1.96
C LEU A 47 11.50 0.92 2.98
N GLN A 48 12.68 0.37 2.67
CA GLN A 48 13.42 -0.52 3.55
C GLN A 48 13.77 0.19 4.87
N GLN A 49 14.24 1.43 4.82
CA GLN A 49 14.54 2.21 6.01
C GLN A 49 13.32 2.46 6.91
N ILE A 50 12.14 2.64 6.30
CA ILE A 50 10.89 2.78 7.06
C ILE A 50 10.55 1.45 7.72
N VAL A 51 10.53 0.37 6.94
CA VAL A 51 10.17 -0.98 7.37
C VAL A 51 11.07 -1.47 8.50
N GLU A 52 12.38 -1.25 8.40
CA GLU A 52 13.38 -1.61 9.40
C GLU A 52 13.48 -0.62 10.57
N ARG A 53 12.66 0.45 10.55
CA ARG A 53 12.68 1.51 11.58
C ARG A 53 14.05 2.21 11.70
N THR A 54 14.84 2.23 10.62
CA THR A 54 16.17 2.86 10.61
C THR A 54 16.15 4.30 10.09
N HIS A 55 15.03 4.74 9.50
CA HIS A 55 14.85 6.09 8.97
C HIS A 55 15.03 7.17 10.07
N PRO A 56 15.72 8.31 9.79
CA PRO A 56 16.00 9.35 10.79
C PRO A 56 14.77 9.90 11.52
N LEU A 57 13.61 9.90 10.87
CA LEU A 57 12.35 10.32 11.50
C LEU A 57 12.02 9.50 12.75
N PHE A 58 12.32 8.20 12.81
CA PHE A 58 12.06 7.42 14.02
C PHE A 58 12.91 7.91 15.21
N ARG A 59 14.18 8.23 14.97
CA ARG A 59 15.11 8.71 16.01
C ARG A 59 14.69 10.06 16.58
N LEU A 60 14.15 10.94 15.73
CA LEU A 60 13.64 12.25 16.15
C LEU A 60 12.48 12.13 17.17
N HIS A 61 11.70 11.04 17.11
CA HIS A 61 10.56 10.81 18.00
C HIS A 61 10.91 9.93 19.22
N ASP A 62 11.95 9.10 19.14
CA ASP A 62 12.34 8.22 20.26
C ASP A 62 13.11 8.96 21.38
N GLY A 63 13.70 10.13 21.08
CA GLY A 63 14.47 10.92 22.05
C GLY A 63 13.67 11.87 22.96
N GLN A 64 12.36 12.01 22.78
CA GLN A 64 11.54 12.93 23.57
C GLN A 64 10.81 12.23 24.71
N PRO A 65 10.88 12.77 25.95
CA PRO A 65 10.13 12.22 27.08
C PRO A 65 8.62 12.34 26.85
N ALA A 66 7.89 11.28 27.20
CA ALA A 66 6.46 11.09 26.93
C ALA A 66 5.54 12.23 27.47
N GLY A 67 6.05 13.09 28.35
CA GLY A 67 5.32 14.23 28.91
C GLY A 67 5.53 15.58 28.21
N ALA A 68 6.48 15.70 27.28
CA ALA A 68 6.86 16.99 26.66
C ALA A 68 6.63 17.07 25.14
N ALA A 69 6.21 15.98 24.50
CA ALA A 69 5.93 15.97 23.08
C ALA A 69 4.67 16.81 22.79
N ALA A 70 4.82 17.91 22.06
CA ALA A 70 3.68 18.66 21.54
C ALA A 70 2.77 17.72 20.73
N GLY A 71 1.45 17.89 20.78
CA GLY A 71 0.49 16.97 20.14
C GLY A 71 0.75 16.68 18.66
N GLY A 72 1.41 17.61 17.95
CA GLY A 72 1.88 17.40 16.57
C GLY A 72 2.95 16.31 16.42
N GLN A 73 3.93 16.23 17.33
CA GLN A 73 5.00 15.22 17.29
C GLN A 73 4.46 13.82 17.59
N GLN A 74 3.52 13.71 18.54
CA GLN A 74 2.87 12.42 18.82
C GLN A 74 2.05 11.93 17.63
N ARG A 75 1.35 12.84 16.93
CA ARG A 75 0.60 12.52 15.71
C ARG A 75 1.51 12.07 14.58
N GLN A 76 2.66 12.72 14.39
CA GLN A 76 3.65 12.30 13.38
C GLN A 76 4.25 10.93 13.70
N ARG A 77 4.60 10.67 14.97
CA ARG A 77 5.07 9.35 15.42
C ARG A 77 4.05 8.25 15.11
N GLN A 78 2.79 8.46 15.46
CA GLN A 78 1.71 7.50 15.19
C GLN A 78 1.52 7.27 13.69
N ALA A 79 1.50 8.34 12.89
CA ALA A 79 1.40 8.26 11.44
C ALA A 79 2.57 7.48 10.81
N LEU A 80 3.78 7.65 11.35
CA LEU A 80 4.96 6.95 10.88
C LEU A 80 4.92 5.44 11.20
N GLU A 81 4.48 5.07 12.41
CA GLU A 81 4.26 3.66 12.77
C GLU A 81 3.15 3.02 11.94
N GLU A 82 2.06 3.77 11.71
CA GLU A 82 0.97 3.33 10.86
C GLU A 82 1.47 3.09 9.43
N LEU A 83 2.18 4.05 8.85
CA LEU A 83 2.77 3.92 7.52
C LEU A 83 3.63 2.65 7.41
N ARG A 84 4.54 2.44 8.37
CA ARG A 84 5.39 1.25 8.43
C ARG A 84 4.57 -0.04 8.49
N GLY A 85 3.54 -0.07 9.34
CA GLY A 85 2.64 -1.21 9.46
C GLY A 85 1.90 -1.53 8.15
N LEU A 86 1.39 -0.50 7.47
CA LEU A 86 0.66 -0.65 6.22
C LEU A 86 1.56 -1.10 5.06
N LEU A 87 2.80 -0.62 4.97
CA LEU A 87 3.78 -1.10 3.99
C LEU A 87 4.05 -2.61 4.15
N VAL A 88 4.29 -3.06 5.39
CA VAL A 88 4.48 -4.50 5.68
C VAL A 88 3.22 -5.31 5.36
N LEU A 89 2.04 -4.80 5.73
CA LEU A 89 0.77 -5.46 5.43
C LEU A 89 0.56 -5.59 3.92
N ARG A 90 0.84 -4.55 3.15
CA ARG A 90 0.74 -4.55 1.69
C ARG A 90 1.63 -5.62 1.06
N CYS A 91 2.89 -5.72 1.48
CA CYS A 91 3.80 -6.77 1.01
C CYS A 91 3.25 -8.17 1.30
N LYS A 92 2.71 -8.40 2.50
CA LYS A 92 2.07 -9.67 2.86
C LYS A 92 0.83 -9.97 2.02
N VAL A 93 -0.01 -8.97 1.77
CA VAL A 93 -1.19 -9.10 0.89
C VAL A 93 -0.75 -9.48 -0.52
N MET A 94 0.22 -8.77 -1.10
CA MET A 94 0.73 -9.05 -2.44
C MET A 94 1.34 -10.45 -2.56
N ALA A 95 2.15 -10.87 -1.59
CA ALA A 95 2.70 -12.22 -1.54
C ALA A 95 1.59 -13.28 -1.45
N ASN A 96 0.57 -13.06 -0.62
CA ASN A 96 -0.58 -13.96 -0.52
C ASN A 96 -1.38 -14.02 -1.82
N LEU A 97 -1.53 -12.90 -2.55
CA LEU A 97 -2.22 -12.91 -3.85
C LEU A 97 -1.42 -13.68 -4.89
N LEU A 98 -0.11 -13.46 -4.98
CA LEU A 98 0.76 -14.20 -5.88
C LEU A 98 0.67 -15.71 -5.65
N SER A 99 0.73 -16.14 -4.38
CA SER A 99 0.65 -17.57 -4.03
C SER A 99 -0.71 -18.21 -4.31
N ASN A 100 -1.81 -17.47 -4.20
CA ASN A 100 -3.17 -18.02 -4.33
C ASN A 100 -3.80 -17.86 -5.71
N LEU A 101 -3.44 -16.80 -6.44
CA LEU A 101 -4.09 -16.39 -7.69
C LEU A 101 -3.12 -16.37 -8.88
N GLY A 102 -1.82 -16.51 -8.63
CA GLY A 102 -0.79 -16.40 -9.65
C GLY A 102 -0.46 -14.95 -10.05
N LEU A 103 0.55 -14.82 -10.89
CA LEU A 103 1.11 -13.52 -11.32
C LEU A 103 0.10 -12.68 -12.10
N GLU A 104 -0.59 -13.27 -13.07
CA GLU A 104 -1.44 -12.53 -14.00
C GLU A 104 -2.60 -11.82 -13.28
N LEU A 105 -3.39 -12.58 -12.51
CA LEU A 105 -4.56 -12.03 -11.81
C LEU A 105 -4.13 -11.08 -10.69
N THR A 106 -3.02 -11.36 -10.01
CA THR A 106 -2.44 -10.43 -9.02
C THR A 106 -2.03 -9.11 -9.68
N GLY A 107 -1.39 -9.17 -10.84
CA GLY A 107 -1.04 -7.98 -11.61
C GLY A 107 -2.26 -7.17 -12.05
N GLN A 108 -3.33 -7.83 -12.49
CA GLN A 108 -4.60 -7.14 -12.81
C GLN A 108 -5.20 -6.44 -11.59
N ILE A 109 -5.25 -7.11 -10.43
CA ILE A 109 -5.76 -6.52 -9.19
C ILE A 109 -4.90 -5.33 -8.75
N ALA A 110 -3.58 -5.45 -8.82
CA ALA A 110 -2.64 -4.39 -8.44
C ALA A 110 -2.75 -3.17 -9.36
N ASN A 111 -2.83 -3.38 -10.68
CA ASN A 111 -3.07 -2.30 -11.65
C ASN A 111 -4.40 -1.58 -11.37
N GLN A 112 -5.48 -2.32 -11.11
CA GLN A 112 -6.78 -1.71 -10.82
C GLN A 112 -6.79 -0.93 -9.50
N ALA A 113 -5.97 -1.32 -8.52
CA ALA A 113 -5.77 -0.56 -7.29
C ALA A 113 -4.94 0.71 -7.53
N GLU A 114 -3.96 0.66 -8.44
CA GLU A 114 -3.18 1.85 -8.87
C GLU A 114 -4.06 2.84 -9.66
N ASP A 115 -4.89 2.35 -10.58
CA ASP A 115 -5.87 3.18 -11.30
C ASP A 115 -6.83 3.92 -10.35
N HIS A 116 -7.09 3.34 -9.17
CA HIS A 116 -7.90 3.99 -8.16
C HIS A 116 -7.17 5.19 -7.53
N LEU A 117 -5.86 5.08 -7.30
CA LEU A 117 -5.04 6.18 -6.80
C LEU A 117 -4.97 7.34 -7.78
N ASP A 118 -4.80 7.04 -9.07
CA ASP A 118 -4.78 8.04 -10.13
C ASP A 118 -6.09 8.84 -10.17
N ARG A 119 -7.24 8.15 -10.05
CA ARG A 119 -8.57 8.80 -9.94
C ARG A 119 -8.73 9.67 -8.69
N LEU A 120 -7.98 9.40 -7.62
CA LEU A 120 -7.94 10.23 -6.42
C LEU A 120 -6.94 11.39 -6.53
N GLY A 121 -6.21 11.51 -7.65
CA GLY A 121 -5.23 12.56 -7.92
C GLY A 121 -3.86 12.30 -7.31
N PHE A 122 -3.57 11.07 -6.87
CA PHE A 122 -2.23 10.70 -6.42
C PHE A 122 -1.30 10.45 -7.62
N LYS A 123 -0.03 10.77 -7.45
CA LYS A 123 0.99 10.45 -8.46
C LYS A 123 1.24 8.93 -8.50
N PRO A 124 1.63 8.36 -9.66
CA PRO A 124 2.02 6.96 -9.75
C PRO A 124 3.10 6.59 -8.74
N GLY A 125 2.90 5.51 -7.99
CA GLY A 125 3.81 5.07 -6.94
C GLY A 125 3.78 5.87 -5.64
N ALA A 126 2.77 6.73 -5.43
CA ALA A 126 2.61 7.47 -4.17
C ALA A 126 2.41 6.55 -2.93
N ASP A 127 1.99 5.30 -3.16
CA ASP A 127 1.91 4.24 -2.15
C ASP A 127 3.22 3.46 -1.95
N GLY A 128 4.30 3.89 -2.59
CA GLY A 128 5.61 3.25 -2.54
C GLY A 128 5.77 2.04 -3.43
N PHE A 129 4.86 1.85 -4.40
CA PHE A 129 4.95 0.73 -5.31
C PHE A 129 4.73 1.17 -6.74
N ARG A 130 5.73 0.92 -7.56
CA ARG A 130 5.63 1.11 -9.00
C ARG A 130 5.63 -0.24 -9.68
N LEU A 131 4.51 -0.58 -10.31
CA LEU A 131 4.51 -1.69 -11.24
C LEU A 131 5.44 -1.33 -12.40
N LEU A 132 6.40 -2.19 -12.70
CA LEU A 132 7.18 -2.07 -13.92
C LEU A 132 6.18 -2.07 -15.10
N PRO A 133 6.38 -1.20 -16.11
CA PRO A 133 5.55 -1.25 -17.31
C PRO A 133 5.61 -2.67 -17.88
N ARG A 134 4.47 -3.19 -18.35
CA ARG A 134 4.46 -4.47 -19.06
C ARG A 134 5.44 -4.33 -20.23
N THR A 135 6.53 -5.07 -20.19
CA THR A 135 7.30 -5.37 -21.39
C THR A 135 6.36 -6.18 -22.27
N GLU A 136 5.89 -5.60 -23.37
CA GLU A 136 5.20 -6.37 -24.41
C GLU A 136 6.15 -7.51 -24.85
N PRO A 137 5.64 -8.75 -24.98
CA PRO A 137 6.42 -9.88 -25.46
C PRO A 137 6.87 -9.70 -26.92
#